data_AF-A0AAE1FYM3-F1
#
_entry.id   AF-A0AAE1FYM3-F1
#
_cell.length_a   1.000
_cell.length_b   1.000
_cell.length_c   1.000
_cell.angle_alpha   90.00
_cell.angle_beta   90.00
_cell.angle_gamma   90.00
#
_symmetry.space_group_name_H-M   'P 1'
#
loop_
_entity.id
_entity.type
_entity.pdbx_description
1 polymer ?
#
loop_
_entity_poly.entity_id
_entity_poly.type
_entity_poly.pdbx_seq_one_letter_code
_entity_poly.pdbx_strand_id
1 'polypeptide(L)'
;MVGLRSELVEAGVRGIDRGCLGVECEVTKKTSEAGMKGTDRGCLGVECEVTKKTSEAGMKGTDRGCLGVECEVTKKTSEAGMKGTDRGCLGVECEVTKKTSEAGMKGTDRGCLGVECEVTKKTSEAGMKGTDRGCLGVECEVTKKTSEAGMKGTDRGCLGVECEVTKKTSEAGMKGTDRGCLGVECEVTKRHLRLAWE
;
A
#
# COMPACT_ATOMS: atom_id res chain seq x y z
N MET A 1 -16.69 8.26 -21.33
CA MET A 1 -17.05 8.31 -19.91
C MET A 1 -18.29 7.46 -19.69
N VAL A 2 -18.15 6.26 -19.13
CA VAL A 2 -19.28 5.44 -18.70
C VAL A 2 -18.89 4.86 -17.34
N GLY A 3 -19.62 5.19 -16.28
CA GLY A 3 -19.62 4.38 -15.07
C GLY A 3 -19.38 5.02 -13.70
N LEU A 4 -19.17 6.33 -13.55
CA LEU A 4 -18.95 6.90 -12.21
C LEU A 4 -20.26 6.89 -11.38
N ARG A 5 -20.37 5.94 -10.44
CA ARG A 5 -21.32 6.02 -9.34
C ARG A 5 -20.55 6.14 -8.02
N SER A 6 -19.95 7.30 -7.83
CA SER A 6 -19.32 7.70 -6.57
C SER A 6 -20.33 8.44 -5.70
N GLU A 7 -20.61 7.89 -4.51
CA GLU A 7 -21.41 8.56 -3.48
C GLU A 7 -20.48 9.18 -2.44
N LEU A 8 -20.64 10.50 -2.22
CA LEU A 8 -20.03 11.21 -1.10
C LEU A 8 -20.78 10.83 0.18
N VAL A 9 -20.11 10.10 1.07
CA VAL A 9 -20.59 9.83 2.42
C VAL A 9 -19.88 10.82 3.36
N GLU A 10 -20.51 11.25 4.47
CA GLU A 10 -19.98 12.29 5.39
C GLU A 10 -18.47 12.18 5.72
N ALA A 11 -17.90 10.97 5.68
CA ALA A 11 -16.49 10.69 5.96
C ALA A 11 -15.61 10.29 4.75
N GLY A 12 -16.12 10.14 3.53
CA GLY A 12 -15.33 9.57 2.43
C GLY A 12 -16.03 9.37 1.07
N VAL A 13 -15.30 8.83 0.09
CA VAL A 13 -15.80 8.45 -1.24
C VAL A 13 -16.06 6.94 -1.27
N ARG A 14 -17.20 6.54 -1.83
CA ARG A 14 -17.47 5.13 -2.14
C ARG A 14 -17.86 4.97 -3.59
N GLY A 15 -17.17 4.08 -4.30
CA GLY A 15 -17.37 3.85 -5.73
C GLY A 15 -17.41 2.37 -6.10
N ILE A 16 -18.05 2.06 -7.23
CA ILE A 16 -17.92 0.78 -7.92
C ILE A 16 -17.85 1.10 -9.41
N ASP A 17 -16.69 0.89 -10.01
CA ASP A 17 -16.45 1.18 -11.42
C ASP A 17 -16.30 -0.13 -12.22
N ARG A 18 -16.82 -0.14 -13.45
CA ARG A 18 -16.81 -1.32 -14.32
C ARG A 18 -16.54 -0.94 -15.76
N GLY A 19 -15.45 -1.46 -16.32
CA GLY A 19 -15.08 -1.21 -17.71
C GLY A 19 -14.72 0.26 -17.99
N CYS A 20 -14.28 0.99 -16.96
CA CYS A 20 -13.98 2.41 -17.07
C CYS A 20 -12.60 2.65 -17.71
N LEU A 21 -12.46 3.78 -18.40
CA LEU A 21 -11.19 4.34 -18.84
C LEU A 21 -10.96 5.61 -18.04
N GLY A 22 -9.94 5.62 -17.17
CA GLY A 22 -9.63 6.73 -16.27
C GLY A 22 -10.66 6.84 -15.13
N VAL A 23 -10.40 6.14 -14.03
CA VAL A 23 -11.08 6.33 -12.75
C VAL A 23 -10.14 7.13 -11.87
N GLU A 24 -10.55 8.33 -11.46
CA GLU A 24 -9.78 9.18 -10.56
C GLU A 24 -10.64 9.52 -9.36
N CYS A 25 -10.11 9.31 -8.16
CA CYS A 25 -10.74 9.69 -6.90
C CYS A 25 -9.73 10.43 -6.04
N GLU A 26 -10.09 11.62 -5.57
CA GLU A 26 -9.27 12.40 -4.62
C GLU A 26 -10.10 12.75 -3.38
N VAL A 27 -9.54 12.56 -2.18
CA VAL A 27 -10.12 13.04 -0.93
C VAL A 27 -9.08 13.82 -0.14
N THR A 28 -9.26 15.14 -0.09
CA THR A 28 -8.46 16.03 0.74
C THR A 28 -9.26 16.57 1.92
N LYS A 29 -8.84 16.28 3.16
CA LYS A 29 -9.48 16.80 4.39
C LYS A 29 -8.49 17.37 5.40
N LYS A 30 -8.90 18.44 6.10
CA LYS A 30 -8.09 19.10 7.13
C LYS A 30 -8.27 18.51 8.53
N THR A 31 -9.50 18.24 8.98
CA THR A 31 -9.80 17.97 10.41
C THR A 31 -10.63 16.72 10.71
N SER A 32 -11.51 16.28 9.80
CA SER A 32 -12.41 15.12 9.99
C SER A 32 -11.95 13.88 9.21
N GLU A 33 -12.34 12.67 9.67
CA GLU A 33 -12.10 11.36 9.02
C GLU A 33 -12.22 11.40 7.49
N ALA A 34 -11.21 10.83 6.83
CA ALA A 34 -11.16 10.72 5.37
C ALA A 34 -10.93 9.26 5.02
N GLY A 35 -11.73 8.73 4.11
CA GLY A 35 -11.36 7.47 3.51
C GLY A 35 -12.03 7.23 2.18
N MET A 36 -11.52 6.24 1.48
CA MET A 36 -12.11 5.75 0.25
C MET A 36 -12.45 4.28 0.36
N LYS A 37 -13.53 3.90 -0.31
CA LYS A 37 -13.89 2.51 -0.51
C LYS A 37 -14.30 2.28 -1.96
N GLY A 38 -13.45 1.61 -2.73
CA GLY A 38 -13.64 1.35 -4.16
C GLY A 38 -13.82 -0.13 -4.47
N THR A 39 -14.34 -0.43 -5.66
CA THR A 39 -14.28 -1.77 -6.25
C THR A 39 -14.30 -1.63 -7.76
N ASP A 40 -13.18 -1.89 -8.41
CA ASP A 40 -13.04 -1.67 -9.83
C ASP A 40 -12.89 -2.99 -10.58
N ARG A 41 -13.54 -3.09 -11.74
CA ARG A 41 -13.56 -4.31 -12.54
C ARG A 41 -13.32 -4.01 -14.02
N GLY A 42 -12.21 -4.51 -14.54
CA GLY A 42 -11.86 -4.32 -15.95
C GLY A 42 -11.60 -2.86 -16.31
N CYS A 43 -11.12 -2.06 -15.36
CA CYS A 43 -10.83 -0.65 -15.58
C CYS A 43 -9.39 -0.46 -16.09
N LEU A 44 -9.17 0.57 -16.89
CA LEU A 44 -7.85 1.03 -17.32
C LEU A 44 -7.55 2.39 -16.69
N GLY A 45 -6.44 2.50 -15.95
CA GLY A 45 -6.04 3.71 -15.24
C GLY A 45 -7.00 4.00 -14.09
N VAL A 46 -6.73 3.42 -12.92
CA VAL A 46 -7.43 3.70 -11.66
C VAL A 46 -6.44 4.41 -10.75
N GLU A 47 -6.76 5.63 -10.34
CA GLU A 47 -5.94 6.45 -9.46
C GLU A 47 -6.79 6.92 -8.27
N CYS A 48 -6.31 6.70 -7.06
CA CYS A 48 -7.02 7.05 -5.84
C CYS A 48 -6.07 7.67 -4.81
N GLU A 49 -6.30 8.94 -4.45
CA GLU A 49 -5.47 9.67 -3.49
C GLU A 49 -6.27 10.11 -2.24
N VAL A 50 -5.76 9.79 -1.05
CA VAL A 50 -6.28 10.31 0.21
C VAL A 50 -5.22 11.13 0.94
N THR A 51 -5.37 12.45 0.91
CA THR A 51 -4.48 13.38 1.60
C THR A 51 -5.11 13.98 2.86
N LYS A 52 -4.39 13.90 3.99
CA LYS A 52 -4.92 14.38 5.27
C LYS A 52 -3.93 14.95 6.28
N LYS A 53 -4.39 15.96 7.04
CA LYS A 53 -3.60 16.60 8.10
C LYS A 53 -3.74 15.93 9.48
N THR A 54 -4.87 16.04 10.18
CA THR A 54 -4.92 15.74 11.64
C THR A 54 -5.53 14.39 12.07
N SER A 55 -6.67 13.96 11.54
CA SER A 55 -7.39 12.71 11.96
C SER A 55 -7.25 11.56 10.95
N GLU A 56 -7.78 10.36 11.21
CA GLU A 56 -7.64 9.07 10.45
C GLU A 56 -7.78 9.17 8.92
N ALA A 57 -6.85 8.56 8.17
CA ALA A 57 -6.94 8.44 6.71
C ALA A 57 -6.84 6.97 6.31
N GLY A 58 -7.67 6.51 5.39
CA GLY A 58 -7.41 5.20 4.83
C GLY A 58 -8.23 4.83 3.61
N MET A 59 -7.74 3.82 2.93
CA MET A 59 -8.32 3.31 1.69
C MET A 59 -8.65 1.84 1.81
N LYS A 60 -9.77 1.44 1.19
CA LYS A 60 -10.19 0.05 1.06
C LYS A 60 -10.59 -0.23 -0.38
N GLY A 61 -9.75 -0.93 -1.12
CA GLY A 61 -9.94 -1.23 -2.55
C GLY A 61 -10.20 -2.71 -2.81
N THR A 62 -10.72 -3.01 -4.00
CA THR A 62 -10.75 -4.38 -4.53
C THR A 62 -10.80 -4.29 -6.05
N ASP A 63 -9.69 -4.65 -6.70
CA ASP A 63 -9.57 -4.49 -8.14
C ASP A 63 -9.50 -5.85 -8.82
N ARG A 64 -10.17 -5.98 -9.97
CA ARG A 64 -10.26 -7.24 -10.70
C ARG A 64 -10.08 -7.01 -12.20
N GLY A 65 -9.00 -7.54 -12.74
CA GLY A 65 -8.68 -7.42 -14.16
C GLY A 65 -8.42 -5.98 -14.58
N CYS A 66 -7.93 -5.14 -13.66
CA CYS A 66 -7.61 -3.74 -13.95
C CYS A 66 -6.17 -3.61 -14.47
N LEU A 67 -5.91 -2.58 -15.28
CA LEU A 67 -4.56 -2.22 -15.74
C LEU A 67 -4.22 -0.83 -15.23
N GLY A 68 -3.06 -0.68 -14.57
CA GLY A 68 -2.61 0.58 -13.99
C GLY A 68 -3.51 1.00 -12.83
N VAL A 69 -3.29 0.44 -11.66
CA VAL A 69 -3.97 0.81 -10.41
C VAL A 69 -2.95 1.49 -9.51
N GLU A 70 -3.22 2.72 -9.13
CA GLU A 70 -2.38 3.53 -8.24
C GLU A 70 -3.21 4.02 -7.07
N CYS A 71 -2.71 3.80 -5.86
CA CYS A 71 -3.37 4.19 -4.62
C CYS A 71 -2.36 4.87 -3.70
N GLU A 72 -2.64 6.10 -3.29
CA GLU A 72 -1.79 6.84 -2.36
C GLU A 72 -2.58 7.29 -1.11
N VAL A 73 -2.00 7.04 0.07
CA VAL A 73 -2.48 7.63 1.34
C VAL A 73 -1.37 8.44 1.98
N THR A 74 -1.49 9.76 1.89
CA THR A 74 -0.55 10.69 2.53
C THR A 74 -1.12 11.33 3.79
N LYS A 75 -0.35 11.24 4.90
CA LYS A 75 -0.80 11.78 6.18
C LYS A 75 0.26 12.38 7.10
N LYS A 76 -0.13 13.43 7.83
CA LYS A 76 0.72 14.09 8.84
C LYS A 76 0.60 13.49 10.25
N THR A 77 -0.54 13.58 10.93
CA THR A 77 -0.55 13.45 12.41
C THR A 77 -0.94 12.06 12.95
N SER A 78 -2.20 11.64 12.83
CA SER A 78 -2.70 10.34 13.35
C SER A 78 -2.67 9.22 12.30
N GLU A 79 -3.37 8.09 12.41
CA GLU A 79 -3.29 6.81 11.64
C GLU A 79 -3.50 6.89 10.11
N ALA A 80 -2.62 6.25 9.32
CA ALA A 80 -2.81 6.07 7.89
C ALA A 80 -2.79 4.58 7.55
N GLY A 81 -3.70 4.13 6.70
CA GLY A 81 -3.54 2.78 6.20
C GLY A 81 -4.40 2.42 5.00
N MET A 82 -3.98 1.33 4.38
CA MET A 82 -4.56 0.83 3.14
C MET A 82 -4.89 -0.64 3.29
N LYS A 83 -6.03 -1.04 2.72
CA LYS A 83 -6.41 -2.45 2.58
C LYS A 83 -6.84 -2.72 1.15
N GLY A 84 -6.09 -3.54 0.43
CA GLY A 84 -6.33 -3.88 -0.97
C GLY A 84 -6.65 -5.36 -1.18
N THR A 85 -7.20 -5.69 -2.34
CA THR A 85 -7.29 -7.07 -2.81
C THR A 85 -7.37 -7.06 -4.32
N ASP A 86 -6.30 -7.50 -4.97
CA ASP A 86 -6.18 -7.42 -6.42
C ASP A 86 -6.18 -8.80 -7.05
N ARG A 87 -6.89 -8.93 -8.18
CA ARG A 87 -7.03 -10.21 -8.88
C ARG A 87 -6.88 -10.04 -10.37
N GLY A 88 -5.81 -10.62 -10.91
CA GLY A 88 -5.54 -10.55 -12.34
C GLY A 88 -5.25 -9.13 -12.83
N CYS A 89 -4.72 -8.26 -11.95
CA CYS A 89 -4.39 -6.89 -12.30
C CYS A 89 -2.96 -6.81 -12.86
N LEU A 90 -2.70 -5.81 -13.71
CA LEU A 90 -1.35 -5.50 -14.20
C LEU A 90 -0.96 -4.08 -13.77
N GLY A 91 0.21 -3.92 -13.16
CA GLY A 91 0.69 -2.64 -12.65
C GLY A 91 -0.19 -2.16 -11.50
N VAL A 92 0.06 -2.66 -10.30
CA VAL A 92 -0.58 -2.21 -9.06
C VAL A 92 0.47 -1.53 -8.21
N GLU A 93 0.25 -0.28 -7.87
CA GLU A 93 1.12 0.52 -7.02
C GLU A 93 0.32 1.06 -5.84
N CYS A 94 0.86 0.88 -4.65
CA CYS A 94 0.23 1.27 -3.41
C CYS A 94 1.25 1.96 -2.50
N GLU A 95 1.03 3.23 -2.18
CA GLU A 95 1.90 3.98 -1.27
C GLU A 95 1.13 4.44 -0.02
N VAL A 96 1.75 4.27 1.14
CA VAL A 96 1.32 4.90 2.39
C VAL A 96 2.46 5.70 2.99
N THR A 97 2.40 7.02 2.82
CA THR A 97 3.38 7.94 3.40
C THR A 97 2.86 8.61 4.66
N LYS A 98 3.67 8.56 5.73
CA LYS A 98 3.29 9.13 7.02
C LYS A 98 4.39 9.77 7.85
N LYS A 99 4.03 10.86 8.54
CA LYS A 99 4.91 11.52 9.52
C LYS A 99 4.84 10.92 10.92
N THR A 100 3.72 10.99 11.65
CA THR A 100 3.78 10.96 13.13
C THR A 100 3.39 9.63 13.80
N SER A 101 2.11 9.23 13.86
CA SER A 101 1.69 7.94 14.47
C SER A 101 1.72 6.77 13.45
N GLU A 102 0.99 5.66 13.59
CA GLU A 102 1.00 4.40 12.78
C GLU A 102 0.72 4.46 11.26
N ALA A 103 1.53 3.77 10.45
CA ALA A 103 1.28 3.54 9.02
C ALA A 103 1.18 2.05 8.75
N GLY A 104 0.15 1.62 8.02
CA GLY A 104 -0.08 0.20 7.79
C GLY A 104 -0.68 -0.11 6.43
N MET A 105 -0.18 -1.17 5.81
CA MET A 105 -0.75 -1.71 4.58
C MET A 105 -1.12 -3.18 4.75
N LYS A 106 -2.27 -3.58 4.19
CA LYS A 106 -2.68 -4.98 4.10
C LYS A 106 -3.17 -5.31 2.69
N GLY A 107 -2.47 -6.19 1.99
CA GLY A 107 -2.77 -6.58 0.61
C GLY A 107 -3.14 -8.05 0.47
N THR A 108 -3.74 -8.42 -0.65
CA THR A 108 -3.89 -9.82 -1.06
C THR A 108 -4.00 -9.88 -2.56
N ASP A 109 -2.96 -10.39 -3.22
CA ASP A 109 -2.86 -10.35 -4.66
C ASP A 109 -2.90 -11.75 -5.25
N ARG A 110 -3.64 -11.89 -6.36
CA ARG A 110 -3.83 -13.19 -7.02
C ARG A 110 -3.70 -13.08 -8.51
N GLY A 111 -2.67 -13.70 -9.06
CA GLY A 111 -2.42 -13.69 -10.50
C GLY A 111 -2.11 -12.29 -11.05
N CYS A 112 -1.55 -11.41 -10.23
CA CYS A 112 -1.20 -10.05 -10.63
C CYS A 112 0.23 -10.01 -11.22
N LEU A 113 0.49 -9.05 -12.10
CA LEU A 113 1.82 -8.77 -12.65
C LEU A 113 2.24 -7.36 -12.28
N GLY A 114 3.43 -7.19 -11.70
CA GLY A 114 3.94 -5.90 -11.27
C GLY A 114 3.10 -5.33 -10.13
N VAL A 115 3.35 -5.81 -8.92
CA VAL A 115 2.75 -5.29 -7.69
C VAL A 115 3.84 -4.60 -6.89
N GLU A 116 3.66 -3.33 -6.59
CA GLU A 116 4.57 -2.53 -5.78
C GLU A 116 3.80 -1.94 -4.59
N CYS A 117 4.38 -2.10 -3.41
CA CYS A 117 3.79 -1.65 -2.16
C CYS A 117 4.85 -0.95 -1.32
N GLU A 118 4.65 0.33 -1.03
CA GLU A 118 5.57 1.10 -0.19
C GLU A 118 4.85 1.64 1.07
N VAL A 119 5.49 1.46 2.22
CA VAL A 119 5.12 2.14 3.46
C VAL A 119 6.30 2.94 3.99
N THR A 120 6.26 4.26 3.77
CA THR A 120 7.28 5.18 4.28
C THR A 120 6.83 5.91 5.54
N LYS A 121 7.68 5.89 6.57
CA LYS A 121 7.36 6.50 7.85
C LYS A 121 8.50 7.16 8.61
N LYS A 122 8.17 8.28 9.28
CA LYS A 122 9.11 8.98 10.19
C LYS A 122 9.07 8.46 11.63
N THR A 123 7.98 8.61 12.39
CA THR A 123 8.08 8.60 13.87
C THR A 123 7.78 7.27 14.60
N SER A 124 6.51 6.82 14.68
CA SER A 124 6.14 5.55 15.39
C SER A 124 6.14 4.34 14.43
N GLU A 125 5.35 3.27 14.64
CA GLU A 125 5.24 1.97 13.89
C GLU A 125 4.89 1.98 12.38
N ALA A 126 5.64 1.24 11.55
CA ALA A 126 5.29 0.99 10.15
C ALA A 126 5.13 -0.52 9.93
N GLY A 127 4.06 -0.92 9.25
CA GLY A 127 3.73 -2.32 9.09
C GLY A 127 3.15 -2.66 7.73
N MET A 128 3.58 -3.79 7.17
CA MET A 128 2.99 -4.36 5.96
C MET A 128 2.58 -5.81 6.20
N LYS A 129 1.40 -6.19 5.70
CA LYS A 129 0.96 -7.60 5.66
C LYS A 129 0.42 -7.96 4.28
N GLY A 130 1.10 -8.86 3.58
CA GLY A 130 0.73 -9.29 2.22
C GLY A 130 0.36 -10.78 2.15
N THR A 131 -0.30 -11.17 1.06
CA THR A 131 -0.50 -12.58 0.71
C THR A 131 -0.64 -12.68 -0.79
N ASP A 132 0.38 -13.26 -1.44
CA ASP A 132 0.46 -13.28 -2.89
C ASP A 132 0.37 -14.70 -3.43
N ARG A 133 -0.41 -14.87 -4.51
CA ARG A 133 -0.66 -16.18 -5.11
C ARG A 133 -0.57 -16.12 -6.61
N GLY A 134 0.45 -16.77 -7.18
CA GLY A 134 0.65 -16.82 -8.62
C GLY A 134 0.98 -15.47 -9.23
N CYS A 135 1.59 -14.55 -8.46
CA CYS A 135 1.97 -13.23 -8.93
C CYS A 135 3.37 -13.24 -9.56
N LEU A 136 3.64 -12.32 -10.48
CA LEU A 136 4.97 -12.09 -11.04
C LEU A 136 5.41 -10.65 -10.77
N GLY A 137 6.62 -10.47 -10.24
CA GLY A 137 7.15 -9.15 -9.89
C GLY A 137 6.35 -8.52 -8.75
N VAL A 138 6.63 -8.94 -7.52
CA VAL A 138 6.07 -8.35 -6.31
C VAL A 138 7.19 -7.67 -5.56
N GLU A 139 7.05 -6.38 -5.31
CA GLU A 139 7.99 -5.58 -4.54
C GLU A 139 7.28 -4.95 -3.34
N CYS A 140 7.89 -5.07 -2.18
CA CYS A 140 7.33 -4.59 -0.93
C CYS A 140 8.43 -3.87 -0.14
N GLU A 141 8.27 -2.57 0.10
CA GLU A 141 9.21 -1.78 0.90
C GLU A 141 8.54 -1.21 2.15
N VAL A 142 9.22 -1.34 3.29
CA VAL A 142 8.89 -0.61 4.51
C VAL A 142 10.11 0.19 4.97
N THR A 143 10.09 1.49 4.69
CA THR A 143 11.16 2.41 5.11
C THR A 143 10.76 3.20 6.36
N LYS A 144 11.66 3.22 7.34
CA LYS A 144 11.38 3.86 8.62
C LYS A 144 12.55 4.59 9.29
N LYS A 145 12.26 5.70 9.98
CA LYS A 145 13.27 6.44 10.76
C LYS A 145 13.42 5.98 12.23
N THR A 146 12.40 6.07 13.10
CA THR A 146 12.68 6.04 14.56
C THR A 146 12.28 4.79 15.37
N SER A 147 11.08 4.20 15.24
CA SER A 147 10.68 3.01 16.03
C SER A 147 10.61 1.68 15.23
N GLU A 148 9.67 0.78 15.53
CA GLU A 148 9.47 -0.56 14.93
C GLU A 148 9.00 -0.63 13.45
N ALA A 149 9.71 -1.36 12.59
CA ALA A 149 9.26 -1.67 11.23
C ALA A 149 8.97 -3.17 11.09
N GLY A 150 7.82 -3.52 10.52
CA GLY A 150 7.41 -4.92 10.43
C GLY A 150 6.86 -5.29 9.06
N MET A 151 7.28 -6.43 8.54
CA MET A 151 6.67 -7.02 7.35
C MET A 151 6.27 -8.47 7.62
N LYS A 152 5.06 -8.85 7.18
CA LYS A 152 4.60 -10.23 7.19
C LYS A 152 4.02 -10.63 5.83
N GLY A 153 4.59 -11.61 5.18
CA GLY A 153 4.20 -12.07 3.84
C GLY A 153 3.80 -13.55 3.82
N THR A 154 3.09 -13.97 2.78
CA THR A 154 2.85 -15.38 2.50
C THR A 154 2.65 -15.54 1.00
N ASP A 155 3.62 -16.19 0.36
CA ASP A 155 3.70 -16.23 -1.09
C ASP A 155 3.56 -17.66 -1.58
N ARG A 156 2.76 -17.86 -2.63
CA ARG A 156 2.50 -19.19 -3.21
C ARG A 156 2.56 -19.15 -4.72
N GLY A 157 3.53 -19.84 -5.30
CA GLY A 157 3.66 -19.94 -6.74
C GLY A 157 4.04 -18.61 -7.41
N CYS A 158 4.70 -17.70 -6.70
CA CYS A 158 5.10 -16.40 -7.23
C CYS A 158 6.49 -16.45 -7.89
N LEU A 159 6.78 -15.56 -8.84
CA LEU A 159 8.11 -15.38 -9.41
C LEU A 159 8.56 -13.93 -9.23
N GLY A 160 9.78 -13.73 -8.72
CA GLY A 160 10.33 -12.39 -8.46
C GLY A 160 9.57 -11.71 -7.33
N VAL A 161 9.87 -12.08 -6.09
CA VAL A 161 9.34 -11.42 -4.89
C VAL A 161 10.49 -10.76 -4.17
N GLU A 162 10.40 -9.45 -4.01
CA GLU A 162 11.39 -8.63 -3.31
C GLU A 162 10.73 -7.94 -2.12
N CYS A 163 11.40 -7.99 -0.98
CA CYS A 163 10.90 -7.44 0.26
C CYS A 163 12.04 -6.71 0.99
N GLU A 164 11.89 -5.42 1.23
CA GLU A 164 12.87 -4.62 1.97
C GLU A 164 12.25 -4.00 3.23
N VAL A 165 12.96 -4.10 4.35
CA VAL A 165 12.66 -3.32 5.55
C VAL A 165 13.90 -2.52 5.97
N THR A 166 13.91 -1.23 5.62
CA THR A 166 14.98 -0.31 6.02
C THR A 166 14.61 0.48 7.28
N LYS A 167 15.54 0.57 8.24
CA LYS A 167 15.36 1.39 9.46
C LYS A 167 16.63 2.12 9.93
N LYS A 168 16.46 3.16 10.76
CA LYS A 168 17.60 3.91 11.34
C LYS A 168 17.97 3.55 12.79
N THR A 169 17.00 3.32 13.71
CA THR A 169 17.34 3.33 15.15
C THR A 169 16.88 2.15 16.01
N SER A 170 15.90 1.33 15.62
CA SER A 170 15.27 0.39 16.59
C SER A 170 14.92 -0.98 15.99
N GLU A 171 13.83 -1.65 16.39
CA GLU A 171 13.50 -3.03 16.03
C GLU A 171 12.89 -3.17 14.62
N ALA A 172 13.15 -4.31 13.99
CA ALA A 172 12.56 -4.65 12.70
C ALA A 172 12.47 -6.15 12.61
N GLY A 173 11.36 -6.60 12.05
CA GLY A 173 11.10 -8.00 11.84
C GLY A 173 10.46 -8.20 10.48
N MET A 174 10.95 -9.21 9.78
CA MET A 174 10.30 -9.77 8.61
C MET A 174 9.92 -11.21 8.93
N LYS A 175 8.69 -11.60 8.57
CA LYS A 175 8.24 -12.99 8.66
C LYS A 175 7.50 -13.37 7.38
N GLY A 176 8.10 -14.21 6.56
CA GLY A 176 7.51 -14.72 5.31
C GLY A 176 7.20 -16.21 5.38
N THR A 177 6.46 -16.72 4.40
CA THR A 177 6.31 -18.15 4.15
C THR A 177 6.08 -18.36 2.67
N ASP A 178 7.05 -18.98 2.01
CA ASP A 178 7.07 -19.07 0.56
C ASP A 178 6.93 -20.53 0.14
N ARG A 179 6.00 -20.81 -0.78
CA ARG A 179 5.73 -22.17 -1.26
C ARG A 179 5.68 -22.19 -2.78
N GLY A 180 6.64 -22.88 -3.37
CA GLY A 180 6.72 -23.01 -4.83
C GLY A 180 7.03 -21.69 -5.53
N CYS A 181 7.69 -20.76 -4.85
CA CYS A 181 8.14 -19.49 -5.44
C CYS A 181 9.55 -19.61 -6.00
N LEU A 182 9.91 -18.78 -6.97
CA LEU A 182 11.28 -18.63 -7.49
C LEU A 182 11.70 -17.16 -7.47
N GLY A 183 12.97 -16.89 -7.13
CA GLY A 183 13.50 -15.52 -7.02
C GLY A 183 12.84 -14.75 -5.88
N VAL A 184 12.94 -15.26 -4.65
CA VAL A 184 12.47 -14.57 -3.45
C VAL A 184 13.68 -13.97 -2.74
N GLU A 185 13.70 -12.65 -2.60
CA GLU A 185 14.76 -11.89 -1.93
C GLU A 185 14.15 -11.00 -0.84
N CYS A 186 14.75 -11.05 0.35
CA CYS A 186 14.21 -10.41 1.54
C CYS A 186 15.34 -9.80 2.36
N GLU A 187 15.35 -8.47 2.51
CA GLU A 187 16.37 -7.76 3.27
C GLU A 187 15.77 -6.96 4.44
N VAL A 188 16.49 -6.97 5.57
CA VAL A 188 16.23 -6.07 6.70
C VAL A 188 17.49 -5.28 7.01
N THR A 189 17.53 -4.02 6.60
CA THR A 189 18.72 -3.17 6.71
C THR A 189 18.60 -2.21 7.90
N LYS A 190 19.68 -2.08 8.68
CA LYS A 190 19.83 -1.02 9.71
C LYS A 190 20.86 0.00 9.25
N ARG A 191 20.44 1.24 8.98
CA ARG A 191 21.37 2.34 8.68
C ARG A 191 21.70 3.12 9.96
N HIS A 192 22.91 2.94 10.49
CA HIS A 192 23.46 3.81 11.53
C HIS A 192 23.91 5.15 10.92
N LEU A 193 23.49 6.27 11.52
CA LEU A 193 24.11 7.58 11.25
C LEU A 193 25.54 7.54 11.79
N ARG A 194 26.55 7.51 10.92
CA ARG A 194 27.84 8.10 11.28
C ARG A 194 27.59 9.60 11.47
N LEU A 195 27.51 10.03 12.73
CA LEU A 195 27.67 11.44 13.04
C LEU A 195 29.13 11.78 12.72
N ALA A 196 29.39 12.29 11.51
CA ALA A 196 30.60 13.06 11.27
C ALA A 196 30.42 14.36 12.05
N TRP A 197 31.08 14.45 13.19
CA TRP A 197 31.34 15.74 13.83
C TRP A 197 32.55 16.32 13.09
N GLU A 198 32.32 17.35 12.28
CA GLU A 198 33.34 18.31 11.84
C GLU A 198 33.00 19.68 12.43
#